data_AF-D5A8T0-F1
#
_entry.id   AF-D5A8T0-F1
#
_cell.length_a   1.000
_cell.length_b   1.000
_cell.length_c   1.000
_cell.angle_alpha   90.00
_cell.angle_beta   90.00
_cell.angle_gamma   90.00
#
_symmetry.space_group_name_H-M   'P 1'
#
loop_
_entity.id
_entity.type
_entity.pdbx_description
1 polymer ?
#
loop_
_entity_poly.entity_id
_entity_poly.type
_entity_poly.pdbx_seq_one_letter_code
_entity_poly.pdbx_strand_id
1 'polypeptide(L)'
;MRSTREKMDNLGNMEVHDSTQEGVDVMEFEAPSSPDASYSNSFPGNEDEAKEPPTVPPHLQHTLLNCPVNVEASGSLPHPQNVILNHLYIGNAENTRSMVALGLTHRFRSKFVTVVLYKPARRRGM
;
A
#
# COMPACT_ATOMS: atom_id res chain seq x y z
N MET A 1 -39.93 55.94 -34.48
CA MET A 1 -40.35 54.62 -33.95
C MET A 1 -39.22 53.63 -34.21
N ARG A 2 -39.02 52.72 -33.25
CA ARG A 2 -37.87 51.83 -33.06
C ARG A 2 -37.76 50.72 -34.12
N SER A 3 -36.53 50.18 -34.22
CA SER A 3 -36.18 48.78 -34.53
C SER A 3 -36.22 48.31 -35.99
N THR A 4 -35.33 47.46 -36.51
CA THR A 4 -33.94 47.01 -36.23
C THR A 4 -33.67 45.97 -37.33
N ARG A 5 -32.50 45.99 -37.97
CA ARG A 5 -31.51 44.88 -37.91
C ARG A 5 -30.30 45.23 -38.76
N GLU A 6 -29.22 45.51 -38.05
CA GLU A 6 -27.88 45.73 -38.55
C GLU A 6 -27.27 44.40 -38.99
N LYS A 7 -26.55 44.41 -40.11
CA LYS A 7 -25.45 43.48 -40.39
C LYS A 7 -24.20 44.34 -40.45
N MET A 8 -23.31 44.16 -39.49
CA MET A 8 -21.98 44.77 -39.49
C MET A 8 -20.92 43.67 -39.46
N ASP A 9 -19.80 44.04 -40.05
CA ASP A 9 -18.79 43.16 -40.62
C ASP A 9 -17.85 42.50 -39.61
N ASN A 10 -17.29 41.41 -40.12
CA ASN A 10 -16.21 40.56 -39.67
C ASN A 10 -14.96 41.30 -39.16
N LEU A 11 -14.45 40.99 -37.95
CA LEU A 11 -13.02 41.03 -37.62
C LEU A 11 -12.71 39.98 -36.53
N GLY A 12 -11.69 39.18 -36.81
CA GLY A 12 -11.42 37.88 -36.19
C GLY A 12 -11.00 37.89 -34.73
N ASN A 13 -11.41 36.82 -34.05
CA ASN A 13 -11.02 36.54 -32.67
C ASN A 13 -9.73 35.71 -32.74
N MET A 14 -8.61 36.33 -32.40
CA MET A 14 -7.34 35.63 -32.18
C MET A 14 -7.46 34.86 -30.86
N GLU A 15 -7.70 33.55 -30.95
CA GLU A 15 -7.78 32.69 -29.76
C GLU A 15 -6.38 32.56 -29.16
N VAL A 16 -6.23 33.16 -27.98
CA VAL A 16 -5.03 33.06 -27.15
C VAL A 16 -4.94 31.61 -26.68
N HIS A 17 -3.97 30.86 -27.19
CA HIS A 17 -3.59 29.60 -26.55
C HIS A 17 -3.02 29.93 -25.18
N ASP A 18 -3.84 29.75 -24.14
CA ASP A 18 -3.37 29.62 -22.76
C ASP A 18 -2.52 28.34 -22.72
N SER A 19 -1.20 28.50 -22.82
CA SER A 19 -0.26 27.42 -22.57
C SER A 19 -0.28 27.13 -21.07
N THR A 20 -1.27 26.33 -20.63
CA THR A 20 -1.29 25.73 -19.31
C THR A 20 0.04 25.00 -19.13
N GLN A 21 0.80 25.37 -18.09
CA GLN A 21 2.06 24.71 -17.74
C GLN A 21 1.83 23.20 -17.70
N GLU A 22 2.44 22.47 -18.64
CA GLU A 22 2.55 21.02 -18.52
C GLU A 22 3.39 20.75 -17.26
N GLY A 23 2.68 20.41 -16.17
CA GLY A 23 3.30 19.77 -15.03
C GLY A 23 3.99 18.52 -15.53
N VAL A 24 5.24 18.34 -15.14
CA VAL A 24 6.01 17.13 -15.43
C VAL A 24 5.21 15.94 -14.88
N ASP A 25 4.56 15.18 -15.76
CA ASP A 25 3.86 13.96 -15.39
C ASP A 25 4.91 12.88 -15.12
N VAL A 26 5.31 12.79 -13.85
CA VAL A 26 6.24 11.77 -13.37
C VAL A 26 5.48 10.44 -13.32
N MET A 27 5.34 9.76 -14.45
CA MET A 27 4.68 8.45 -14.60
C MET A 27 5.47 7.27 -13.95
N GLU A 28 6.22 7.47 -12.85
CA GLU A 28 7.20 6.44 -12.44
C GLU A 28 7.27 6.10 -10.95
N PHE A 29 6.25 6.37 -10.14
CA PHE A 29 6.28 5.83 -8.77
C PHE A 29 4.94 5.37 -8.20
N GLU A 30 3.89 5.36 -9.02
CA GLU A 30 2.63 4.76 -8.60
C GLU A 30 2.72 3.24 -8.75
N ALA A 31 2.41 2.51 -7.68
CA ALA A 31 2.35 1.06 -7.74
C ALA A 31 1.28 0.66 -8.78
N PRO A 32 1.58 -0.28 -9.70
CA PRO A 32 0.62 -0.67 -10.72
C PRO A 32 -0.63 -1.24 -10.05
N SER A 33 -1.79 -0.87 -10.58
CA SER A 33 -3.05 -1.46 -10.15
C SER A 33 -3.04 -2.96 -10.43
N SER A 34 -3.67 -3.73 -9.53
CA SER A 34 -3.94 -5.15 -9.76
C SER A 34 -4.69 -5.35 -11.09
N PRO A 35 -4.41 -6.42 -11.85
CA PRO A 35 -5.18 -6.75 -13.04
C PRO A 35 -6.67 -6.98 -12.73
N ASP A 36 -7.57 -6.44 -13.55
CA ASP A 36 -9.03 -6.51 -13.32
C ASP A 36 -9.59 -7.94 -13.36
N ALA A 37 -8.99 -8.85 -14.14
CA ALA A 37 -9.48 -10.23 -14.29
C ALA A 37 -8.41 -11.27 -14.67
N SER A 38 -7.13 -10.91 -14.71
CA SER A 38 -6.05 -11.77 -15.26
C SER A 38 -5.45 -12.75 -14.25
N TYR A 39 -5.98 -12.82 -13.03
CA TYR A 39 -5.51 -13.79 -12.03
C TYR A 39 -5.92 -15.21 -12.44
N SER A 40 -4.93 -16.09 -12.63
CA SER A 40 -5.16 -17.52 -12.84
C SER A 40 -4.77 -18.31 -11.59
N ASN A 41 -5.29 -19.54 -11.47
CA ASN A 41 -4.93 -20.50 -10.42
C ASN A 41 -4.13 -21.68 -10.98
N SER A 42 -3.54 -21.53 -12.17
CA SER A 42 -2.67 -22.54 -12.76
C SER A 42 -1.37 -22.65 -11.95
N PHE A 43 -0.89 -23.87 -11.73
CA PHE A 43 0.40 -24.06 -11.09
C PHE A 43 1.51 -23.42 -11.92
N PRO A 44 2.49 -22.74 -11.30
CA PRO A 44 3.66 -22.22 -11.99
C PRO A 44 4.43 -23.35 -12.67
N GLY A 45 5.05 -23.08 -13.83
CA GLY A 45 5.80 -24.07 -14.58
C GLY A 45 7.26 -24.18 -14.15
N ASN A 46 7.98 -25.20 -14.63
CA ASN A 46 9.39 -25.45 -14.29
C ASN A 46 10.32 -24.25 -14.58
N GLU A 47 10.00 -23.42 -15.58
CA GLU A 47 10.78 -22.22 -15.93
C GLU A 47 10.64 -21.08 -14.90
N ASP A 48 9.54 -21.06 -14.15
CA ASP A 48 9.34 -20.11 -13.06
C ASP A 48 10.05 -20.55 -11.77
N GLU A 49 10.16 -21.86 -11.56
CA GLU A 49 10.92 -22.44 -10.43
C GLU A 49 12.44 -22.28 -10.58
N ALA A 50 12.94 -22.14 -11.81
CA ALA A 50 14.36 -21.96 -12.09
C ALA A 50 14.89 -20.56 -11.72
N LYS A 51 14.01 -19.58 -11.46
CA LYS A 51 14.40 -18.22 -11.09
C LYS A 51 14.64 -18.13 -9.58
N GLU A 52 15.79 -17.59 -9.19
CA GLU A 52 16.10 -17.37 -7.78
C GLU A 52 15.13 -16.35 -7.16
N PRO A 53 14.52 -16.64 -6.00
CA PRO A 53 13.63 -15.69 -5.35
C PRO A 53 14.42 -14.47 -4.85
N PRO A 54 13.80 -13.29 -4.79
CA PRO A 54 14.45 -12.10 -4.25
C PRO A 54 14.77 -12.29 -2.77
N THR A 55 15.93 -11.76 -2.35
CA THR A 55 16.32 -11.73 -0.94
C THR A 55 15.33 -10.92 -0.12
N VAL A 56 15.00 -11.43 1.07
CA VAL A 56 14.11 -10.74 2.01
C VAL A 56 14.75 -9.41 2.47
N PRO A 57 14.04 -8.28 2.34
CA PRO A 57 14.54 -7.00 2.85
C PRO A 57 14.79 -7.06 4.37
N PRO A 58 15.96 -6.61 4.87
CA PRO A 58 16.30 -6.70 6.29
C PRO A 58 15.34 -5.90 7.18
N HIS A 59 14.75 -4.82 6.65
CA HIS A 59 13.76 -4.01 7.35
C HIS A 59 12.56 -4.81 7.88
N LEU A 60 12.18 -5.91 7.22
CA LEU A 60 11.07 -6.77 7.66
C LEU A 60 11.37 -7.52 8.95
N GLN A 61 12.63 -7.57 9.41
CA GLN A 61 13.01 -8.23 10.66
C GLN A 61 12.74 -7.34 11.90
N HIS A 62 12.56 -6.02 11.71
CA HIS A 62 12.40 -5.04 12.78
C HIS A 62 10.92 -4.70 13.04
N THR A 63 10.20 -5.63 13.67
CA THR A 63 8.78 -5.42 14.03
C THR A 63 8.64 -4.44 15.22
N LEU A 64 7.60 -3.59 15.18
CA LEU A 64 7.29 -2.64 16.27
C LEU A 64 7.03 -3.33 17.61
N LEU A 65 6.54 -4.57 17.57
CA LEU A 65 6.16 -5.34 18.76
C LEU A 65 7.36 -5.99 19.44
N ASN A 66 8.51 -6.05 18.75
CA ASN A 66 9.75 -6.59 19.30
C ASN A 66 10.67 -5.49 19.86
N CYS A 67 10.28 -4.22 19.76
CA CYS A 67 11.02 -3.12 20.36
C CYS A 67 10.84 -3.13 21.89
N PRO A 68 11.91 -2.92 22.68
CA PRO A 68 11.77 -2.80 24.13
C PRO A 68 10.85 -1.62 24.45
N VAL A 69 9.84 -1.88 25.28
CA VAL A 69 8.89 -0.86 25.73
C VAL A 69 9.67 0.17 26.55
N ASN A 70 9.75 1.42 26.06
CA ASN A 70 10.23 2.51 26.89
C ASN A 70 9.21 2.72 28.01
N VAL A 71 9.62 2.46 29.25
CA VAL A 71 8.78 2.49 30.46
C VAL A 71 8.13 3.87 30.66
N GLU A 72 8.71 4.94 30.11
CA GLU A 72 8.14 6.30 30.18
C GLU A 72 7.08 6.59 29.10
N ALA A 73 7.07 5.86 27.99
CA ALA A 73 6.10 6.00 26.91
C ALA A 73 5.05 4.89 27.00
N SER A 74 4.33 4.85 28.12
CA SER A 74 3.30 3.83 28.40
C SER A 74 2.17 3.88 27.37
N GLY A 75 2.30 3.07 26.31
CA GLY A 75 1.22 2.75 25.37
C GLY A 75 1.38 3.25 23.92
N SER A 76 2.44 3.98 23.58
CA SER A 76 2.67 4.42 22.18
C SER A 76 3.77 3.61 21.52
N LEU A 77 3.44 2.91 20.44
CA LEU A 77 4.43 2.30 19.56
C LEU A 77 5.25 3.38 18.84
N PRO A 78 6.52 3.09 18.46
CA PRO A 78 7.33 4.01 17.66
C PRO A 78 6.71 4.21 16.27
N HIS A 79 7.11 5.29 15.60
CA HIS A 79 6.65 5.57 14.24
C HIS A 79 7.14 4.47 13.28
N PRO A 80 6.25 3.80 12.53
CA PRO A 80 6.65 2.72 11.64
C PRO A 80 7.36 3.22 10.38
N GLN A 81 8.32 2.44 9.91
CA GLN A 81 8.82 2.59 8.54
C GLN A 81 7.72 2.19 7.54
N ASN A 82 7.63 2.87 6.40
CA ASN A 82 6.60 2.54 5.39
C ASN A 82 6.71 1.09 4.90
N VAL A 83 7.94 0.55 4.88
CA VAL A 83 8.23 -0.81 4.37
C VAL A 83 7.71 -1.94 5.28
N ILE A 84 7.35 -1.67 6.53
CA ILE A 84 6.80 -2.69 7.44
C ILE A 84 5.26 -2.69 7.47
N LEU A 85 4.63 -1.76 6.78
CA LEU A 85 3.18 -1.66 6.69
C LEU A 85 2.62 -2.78 5.81
N ASN A 86 1.45 -3.29 6.15
CA ASN A 86 0.75 -4.37 5.44
C ASN A 86 1.49 -5.72 5.41
N HIS A 87 2.57 -5.88 6.19
CA HIS A 87 3.24 -7.16 6.39
C HIS A 87 2.67 -7.90 7.60
N LEU A 88 2.46 -9.20 7.44
CA LEU A 88 1.96 -10.10 8.49
C LEU A 88 3.13 -10.69 9.28
N TYR A 89 3.07 -10.51 10.60
CA TYR A 89 4.00 -11.07 11.57
C TYR A 89 3.33 -12.20 12.33
N ILE A 90 4.09 -13.26 12.61
CA ILE A 90 3.60 -14.43 13.35
C ILE A 90 4.47 -14.58 14.59
N GLY A 91 3.85 -14.55 15.77
CA GLY A 91 4.55 -14.76 17.04
C GLY A 91 5.01 -16.22 17.20
N ASN A 92 6.19 -16.41 17.79
CA ASN A 92 6.72 -17.74 18.09
C ASN A 92 5.78 -18.48 19.06
N ALA A 93 5.34 -19.68 18.66
CA ALA A 93 4.38 -20.50 19.40
C ALA A 93 5.00 -21.41 20.46
N GLU A 94 6.33 -21.35 20.67
CA GLU A 94 7.03 -22.20 21.65
C GLU A 94 6.40 -22.17 23.06
N ASN A 95 5.76 -21.05 23.43
CA ASN A 95 5.19 -20.83 24.75
C ASN A 95 3.66 -20.99 24.79
N THR A 96 3.01 -21.18 23.65
CA THR A 96 1.54 -21.26 23.53
C THR A 96 1.13 -22.52 22.77
N ARG A 97 0.90 -23.61 23.52
CA ARG A 97 0.72 -24.98 22.99
C ARG A 97 -0.42 -25.15 21.96
N SER A 98 -1.31 -24.16 21.81
CA SER A 98 -2.54 -24.20 21.02
C SER A 98 -2.98 -22.85 20.42
N MET A 99 -2.13 -21.82 20.41
CA MET A 99 -2.50 -20.49 19.89
C MET A 99 -1.40 -19.93 18.99
N VAL A 100 -1.79 -19.08 18.03
CA VAL A 100 -0.88 -18.28 17.21
C VAL A 100 -1.26 -16.82 17.37
N ALA A 101 -0.28 -15.97 17.69
CA ALA A 101 -0.42 -14.53 17.62
C ALA A 101 -0.07 -14.05 16.20
N LEU A 102 -0.95 -13.26 15.60
CA LEU A 102 -0.76 -12.61 14.32
C LEU A 102 -0.69 -11.09 14.52
N GLY A 103 0.36 -10.44 14.03
CA GLY A 103 0.54 -8.99 14.10
C GLY A 103 0.56 -8.35 12.72
N LEU A 104 -0.08 -7.20 12.55
CA LEU A 104 0.02 -6.40 11.31
C LEU A 104 -0.12 -4.91 11.63
N THR A 105 0.63 -4.07 10.92
CA THR A 105 0.50 -2.61 11.00
C THR A 105 -0.10 -2.07 9.71
N HIS A 106 -1.16 -1.27 9.82
CA HIS A 106 -1.84 -0.64 8.69
C HIS A 106 -1.89 0.88 8.86
N ARG A 107 -1.85 1.61 7.74
CA ARG A 107 -1.98 3.07 7.73
C ARG A 107 -3.42 3.46 7.39
N PHE A 108 -4.09 4.14 8.31
CA PHE A 108 -5.38 4.77 8.08
C PHE A 108 -5.22 6.29 8.02
N ARG A 109 -5.32 6.87 6.82
CA ARG A 109 -5.01 8.28 6.54
C ARG A 109 -3.58 8.62 7.00
N SER A 110 -3.43 9.51 7.98
CA SER A 110 -2.15 9.94 8.57
C SER A 110 -1.80 9.21 9.87
N LYS A 111 -2.54 8.17 10.24
CA LYS A 111 -2.34 7.40 11.48
C LYS A 111 -1.98 5.95 11.18
N PHE A 112 -1.29 5.32 12.11
CA PHE A 112 -0.88 3.92 12.03
C PHE A 112 -1.56 3.14 13.13
N VAL A 113 -2.03 1.94 12.80
CA VAL A 113 -2.70 1.03 13.72
C VAL A 113 -2.00 -0.32 13.64
N THR A 114 -1.53 -0.81 14.77
CA THR A 114 -0.99 -2.17 14.89
C THR A 114 -2.02 -3.05 15.56
N VAL A 115 -2.41 -4.13 14.89
CA VAL A 115 -3.41 -5.10 15.37
C VAL A 115 -2.71 -6.39 15.74
N VAL A 116 -3.09 -6.99 16.87
CA VAL A 116 -2.67 -8.34 17.27
C VAL A 116 -3.91 -9.22 17.40
N LEU A 117 -3.98 -10.27 16.59
CA LEU A 117 -5.03 -11.28 16.61
C LEU A 117 -4.48 -12.58 17.18
N TYR A 118 -5.09 -13.07 18.26
CA TYR A 118 -4.83 -14.42 18.79
C TYR A 118 -5.84 -15.39 18.21
N LYS A 119 -5.35 -16.37 17.45
CA LYS A 119 -6.18 -17.44 16.87
C LYS A 119 -5.76 -18.81 17.42
N PRO A 120 -6.71 -19.69 17.78
CA PRO A 120 -6.37 -21.07 18.10
C PRO A 120 -5.69 -21.78 16.93
N ALA A 121 -4.55 -22.41 17.19
CA ALA A 121 -3.87 -23.27 16.24
C ALA A 121 -4.45 -24.69 16.38
N ARG A 122 -5.23 -25.15 15.40
CA ARG A 122 -5.62 -26.56 15.37
C ARG A 122 -4.37 -27.38 15.13
N ARG A 123 -3.97 -28.20 16.10
CA ARG A 123 -3.09 -29.33 15.81
C ARG A 123 -3.90 -30.24 14.91
N ARG A 124 -3.58 -30.29 13.62
CA ARG A 124 -4.00 -31.40 12.78
C ARG A 124 -3.46 -32.64 13.48
N GLY A 125 -4.36 -33.45 14.05
CA GLY A 125 -4.00 -34.73 14.64
C GLY A 125 -3.19 -35.53 13.63
N MET A 126 -2.22 -36.29 14.16
CA MET A 126 -1.29 -37.17 13.46
C MET A 126 -1.89 -37.89 12.25
#